data_AF-A0A2V7FVE1-F1
#
_entry.id   AF-A0A2V7FVE1-F1
#
_cell.length_a   1.000
_cell.length_b   1.000
_cell.length_c   1.000
_cell.angle_alpha   90.00
_cell.angle_beta   90.00
_cell.angle_gamma   90.00
#
_symmetry.space_group_name_H-M   'P 1'
#
loop_
_entity.id
_entity.type
_entity.pdbx_description
1 polymer ?
#
loop_
_entity_poly.entity_id
_entity_poly.type
_entity_poly.pdbx_seq_one_letter_code
_entity_poly.pdbx_strand_id
1 'polypeptide(L)'
;MSLAVAGDTAIDPTQSAGCAVFGPNGSASVLQYLLVPQAVSGVPDDESAFLLHGATVPAAAPPLAAALRGPAVLPAQLQFDLTLRRAERELASRVGALNRPQAAAPLA
;
A
#
# COMPACT_ATOMS: atom_id res chain seq x y z
N MET A 1 14.56 -9.69 -11.17
CA MET A 1 13.49 -8.94 -11.86
C MET A 1 14.09 -7.70 -12.50
N SER A 2 13.80 -7.43 -13.78
CA SER A 2 14.27 -6.22 -14.47
C SER A 2 13.05 -5.34 -14.76
N LEU A 3 13.04 -4.13 -14.22
CA LEU A 3 11.98 -3.15 -14.45
C LEU A 3 12.45 -2.16 -15.52
N ALA A 4 11.68 -2.03 -16.60
CA ALA A 4 11.99 -1.09 -17.67
C ALA A 4 11.89 0.36 -17.15
N VAL A 5 12.60 1.29 -17.82
CA VAL A 5 12.46 2.73 -17.52
C VAL A 5 11.01 3.14 -17.78
N ALA A 6 10.42 3.89 -16.85
CA ALA A 6 8.99 4.25 -16.82
C ALA A 6 8.01 3.05 -16.79
N GLY A 7 8.50 1.86 -16.45
CA GLY A 7 7.66 0.71 -16.14
C GLY A 7 7.31 0.67 -14.66
N ASP A 8 6.09 0.22 -14.36
CA ASP A 8 5.61 0.00 -13.00
C ASP A 8 5.43 -1.49 -12.73
N THR A 9 5.62 -1.89 -11.48
CA THR A 9 5.30 -3.25 -11.03
C THR A 9 4.78 -3.24 -9.61
N ALA A 10 3.77 -4.07 -9.35
CA ALA A 10 3.37 -4.39 -7.99
C ALA A 10 4.38 -5.36 -7.37
N ILE A 11 4.72 -5.13 -6.11
CA ILE A 11 5.56 -6.02 -5.30
C ILE A 11 4.66 -6.55 -4.20
N ASP A 12 4.49 -7.88 -4.17
CA ASP A 12 3.79 -8.55 -3.06
C ASP A 12 4.83 -9.02 -2.03
N PRO A 13 4.97 -8.31 -0.90
CA PRO A 13 5.95 -8.68 0.14
C PRO A 13 5.62 -10.01 0.82
N THR A 14 4.38 -10.51 0.72
CA THR A 14 4.01 -11.80 1.33
C THR A 14 4.66 -12.98 0.60
N GLN A 15 4.99 -12.80 -0.68
CA GLN A 15 5.64 -13.81 -1.50
C GLN A 15 7.17 -13.87 -1.28
N SER A 16 7.73 -12.87 -0.60
CA SER A 16 9.18 -12.68 -0.47
C SER A 16 9.64 -12.39 0.97
N ALA A 17 8.84 -12.78 1.96
CA ALA A 17 9.11 -12.52 3.39
C ALA A 17 9.45 -11.03 3.67
N GLY A 18 8.79 -10.10 2.99
CA GLY A 18 8.98 -8.67 3.15
C GLY A 18 10.13 -8.04 2.35
N CYS A 19 10.84 -8.82 1.53
CA CYS A 19 12.04 -8.34 0.82
C CYS A 19 11.78 -8.12 -0.68
N ALA A 20 12.38 -7.08 -1.27
CA ALA A 20 12.37 -6.88 -2.72
C ALA A 20 13.79 -6.66 -3.23
N VAL A 21 14.15 -7.30 -4.35
CA VAL A 21 15.49 -7.19 -4.95
C VAL A 21 15.39 -6.49 -6.29
N PHE A 22 15.97 -5.30 -6.38
CA PHE A 22 16.17 -4.57 -7.63
C PHE A 22 17.44 -5.10 -8.30
N GLY A 23 17.29 -5.62 -9.52
CA GLY A 23 18.42 -6.16 -10.27
C GLY A 23 19.46 -5.09 -10.60
N PRO A 24 20.70 -5.48 -10.91
CA PRO A 24 21.72 -4.55 -11.35
C PRO A 24 21.26 -3.81 -12.60
N ASN A 25 21.57 -2.52 -12.65
CA ASN A 25 21.30 -1.70 -13.81
C ASN A 25 22.15 -2.15 -15.01
N GLY A 26 21.50 -2.65 -16.06
CA GLY A 26 22.17 -3.07 -17.30
C GLY A 26 22.47 -1.92 -18.27
N SER A 27 22.06 -0.69 -17.95
CA SER A 27 22.30 0.50 -18.77
C SER A 27 23.48 1.33 -18.23
N ALA A 28 24.06 2.17 -19.10
CA ALA A 28 25.12 3.12 -18.71
C ALA A 28 24.59 4.39 -17.99
N SER A 29 23.28 4.49 -17.78
CA SER A 29 22.62 5.66 -17.18
C SER A 29 22.27 5.42 -15.72
N VAL A 30 22.20 6.46 -14.89
CA VAL A 30 21.73 6.32 -13.50
C VAL A 30 20.23 6.00 -13.47
N LEU A 31 19.82 4.96 -12.73
CA LEU A 31 18.42 4.62 -12.51
C LEU A 31 17.96 5.11 -11.13
N GLN A 32 16.73 5.64 -11.08
CA GLN A 32 16.03 6.00 -9.86
C GLN A 32 14.72 5.21 -9.81
N TYR A 33 14.43 4.62 -8.66
CA TYR A 33 13.20 3.88 -8.42
C TYR A 33 12.33 4.64 -7.42
N LEU A 34 11.05 4.79 -7.74
CA LEU A 34 10.05 5.30 -6.82
C LEU A 34 9.32 4.11 -6.18
N LEU A 35 9.40 4.01 -4.85
CA LEU A 35 8.65 3.02 -4.08
C LEU A 35 7.42 3.69 -3.47
N VAL A 36 6.24 3.16 -3.76
CA VAL A 36 4.98 3.65 -3.21
C VAL A 36 4.32 2.53 -2.39
N PRO A 37 4.43 2.56 -1.06
CA PRO A 37 3.69 1.66 -0.19
C PRO A 37 2.19 1.84 -0.43
N GLN A 38 1.48 0.73 -0.61
CA GLN A 38 0.03 0.72 -0.80
C GLN A 38 -0.60 0.06 0.41
N ALA A 39 -1.66 0.66 0.95
CA ALA A 39 -2.51 -0.02 1.93
C ALA A 39 -3.26 -1.15 1.21
N VAL A 40 -3.20 -2.36 1.77
CA VAL A 40 -3.98 -3.51 1.28
C VAL A 40 -5.44 -3.41 1.75
N SER A 41 -5.67 -2.62 2.80
CA SER A 41 -6.99 -2.33 3.33
C SER A 41 -7.74 -1.34 2.45
N GLY A 42 -8.89 -1.75 1.93
CA GLY A 42 -9.87 -0.83 1.35
C GLY A 42 -10.67 -0.07 2.42
N VAL A 43 -10.41 -0.33 3.71
CA VAL A 43 -11.08 0.32 4.82
C VAL A 43 -10.46 1.70 5.01
N PRO A 44 -11.25 2.78 4.90
CA PRO A 44 -10.70 4.10 5.11
C PRO A 44 -10.22 4.33 6.55
N ASP A 45 -9.12 5.07 6.68
CA ASP A 45 -8.42 5.35 7.95
C ASP A 45 -7.82 4.11 8.64
N ASP A 46 -7.74 2.99 7.93
CA ASP A 46 -6.99 1.81 8.38
C ASP A 46 -5.53 1.96 7.95
N GLU A 47 -4.75 2.58 8.82
CA GLU A 47 -3.34 2.89 8.57
C GLU A 47 -2.45 1.85 9.26
N SER A 48 -1.54 1.27 8.50
CA SER A 48 -0.47 0.41 9.04
C SER A 48 0.88 1.09 8.86
N ALA A 49 1.66 1.19 9.93
CA ALA A 49 3.05 1.62 9.82
C ALA A 49 3.83 0.61 8.95
N PHE A 50 4.76 1.10 8.14
CA PHE A 50 5.71 0.28 7.40
C PHE A 50 7.12 0.85 7.59
N LEU A 51 8.13 0.00 7.41
CA LEU A 51 9.53 0.40 7.46
C LEU A 51 10.22 -0.02 6.16
N LEU A 52 10.82 0.96 5.48
CA LEU A 52 11.62 0.71 4.29
C LEU A 52 13.11 0.75 4.65
N HIS A 53 13.79 -0.37 4.46
CA HIS A 53 15.24 -0.47 4.64
C HIS A 53 15.89 -0.94 3.33
N GLY A 54 17.02 -0.34 2.98
CA GLY A 54 17.85 -0.75 1.84
C GLY A 54 19.17 -1.37 2.32
N ALA A 55 19.66 -2.37 1.60
CA ALA A 55 20.98 -2.95 1.82
C ALA A 55 21.63 -3.29 0.46
N THR A 56 22.94 -3.09 0.35
CA THR A 56 23.72 -3.58 -0.79
C THR A 56 23.99 -5.08 -0.58
N VAL A 57 23.35 -5.94 -1.37
CA VAL A 57 23.49 -7.41 -1.33
C VAL A 57 24.96 -7.82 -1.61
N PRO A 58 25.55 -8.83 -0.92
CA PRO A 58 24.90 -9.94 -0.24
C PRO A 58 25.11 -9.92 1.27
N ALA A 59 24.50 -8.96 1.98
CA ALA A 59 24.23 -9.16 3.39
C ALA A 59 22.98 -10.05 3.51
N ALA A 60 23.08 -11.17 4.21
CA ALA A 60 21.93 -11.98 4.57
C ALA A 60 20.84 -11.07 5.14
N ALA A 61 19.60 -11.22 4.67
CA ALA A 61 18.49 -10.39 5.12
C ALA A 61 18.45 -10.46 6.67
N PRO A 62 18.54 -9.31 7.37
CA PRO A 62 18.45 -9.33 8.82
C PRO A 62 17.09 -9.93 9.19
N PRO A 63 16.99 -10.71 10.29
CA PRO A 63 15.70 -11.19 10.75
C PRO A 63 14.76 -10.00 10.91
N LEU A 64 13.58 -10.10 10.28
CA LEU A 64 12.53 -9.08 10.32
C LEU A 64 11.99 -8.98 11.76
N ALA A 65 12.70 -8.25 12.61
CA ALA A 65 12.33 -7.97 13.98
C ALA A 65 12.49 -6.46 14.25
N ALA A 66 12.00 -5.63 13.33
CA ALA A 66 11.69 -4.26 13.70
C ALA A 66 10.32 -4.30 14.35
N ALA A 67 10.25 -4.05 15.66
CA ALA A 67 9.00 -3.77 16.33
C ALA A 67 8.36 -2.57 15.61
N LEU A 68 7.33 -2.82 14.82
CA LEU A 68 6.47 -1.76 14.30
C LEU A 68 6.01 -0.97 15.51
N ARG A 69 6.31 0.33 15.54
CA ARG A 69 5.79 1.20 16.61
C ARG A 69 4.30 0.98 16.65
N GLY A 70 3.79 0.59 17.81
CA GLY A 70 2.36 0.36 18.03
C GLY A 70 1.56 1.61 17.63
N PRO A 71 0.27 1.46 17.31
CA PRO A 71 -0.55 2.58 16.89
C PRO A 71 -0.43 3.72 17.90
N ALA A 72 -0.11 4.92 17.40
CA ALA A 72 -0.02 6.09 18.25
C ALA A 72 -1.37 6.34 18.93
N VAL A 73 -1.37 6.62 20.23
CA VAL A 73 -2.58 7.04 20.93
C VAL A 73 -3.00 8.40 20.37
N LEU A 74 -4.09 8.40 19.60
CA LEU A 74 -4.62 9.61 18.98
C LEU A 74 -5.33 10.48 20.05
N PRO A 75 -5.21 11.82 19.98
CA PRO A 75 -6.04 12.72 20.78
C PRO A 75 -7.54 12.48 20.54
N ALA A 76 -8.38 12.70 21.56
CA ALA A 76 -9.82 12.43 21.49
C ALA A 76 -10.52 13.19 20.35
N GLN A 77 -10.09 14.42 20.05
CA GLN A 77 -10.62 15.22 18.94
C GLN A 77 -10.37 14.55 17.59
N LEU A 78 -9.14 14.06 17.38
CA LEU A 78 -8.76 13.38 16.15
C LEU A 78 -9.50 12.03 16.02
N GLN A 79 -9.71 11.32 17.13
CA GLN A 79 -10.53 10.10 17.15
C GLN A 79 -11.99 10.38 16.75
N PHE A 80 -12.58 11.47 17.27
CA PHE A 80 -13.94 11.88 16.91
C PHE A 80 -14.05 12.22 15.42
N ASP A 81 -13.14 13.05 14.90
CA ASP A 81 -13.14 13.46 13.49
C ASP A 81 -13.01 12.27 12.54
N LEU A 82 -12.10 11.33 12.84
CA LEU A 82 -11.93 10.10 12.05
C LEU A 82 -13.19 9.22 12.12
N THR A 83 -13.80 9.10 13.31
CA THR A 83 -15.05 8.34 13.48
C THR A 83 -16.18 8.93 12.64
N LEU A 84 -16.32 10.26 12.63
CA LEU A 84 -17.31 10.96 11.83
C LEU A 84 -17.09 10.72 10.33
N ARG A 85 -15.86 10.91 9.84
CA ARG A 85 -15.50 10.67 8.42
C ARG A 85 -15.73 9.23 7.99
N ARG A 86 -15.48 8.26 8.87
CA ARG A 86 -15.77 6.85 8.61
C ARG A 86 -17.27 6.61 8.48
N ALA A 87 -18.08 7.14 9.40
CA ALA A 87 -19.54 7.01 9.36
C ALA A 87 -20.15 7.65 8.10
N GLU A 88 -19.65 8.84 7.69
CA GLU A 88 -20.09 9.52 6.46
C GLU A 88 -19.81 8.68 5.21
N ARG A 89 -18.63 8.06 5.12
CA ARG A 89 -18.28 7.18 3.99
C ARG A 89 -19.10 5.89 3.96
N GLU A 90 -19.35 5.29 5.12
CA GLU A 90 -20.21 4.11 5.22
C GLU A 90 -21.66 4.42 4.82
N LEU A 91 -22.16 5.59 5.20
CA LEU A 91 -23.46 6.06 4.73
C LEU A 91 -23.45 6.30 3.21
N ALA A 92 -22.43 6.97 2.68
CA ALA A 92 -22.29 7.24 1.26
C ALA A 92 -22.20 5.94 0.42
N SER A 93 -21.52 4.91 0.91
CA SER A 93 -21.44 3.62 0.21
C SER A 93 -22.80 2.90 0.17
N ARG A 94 -23.57 2.94 1.27
CA ARG A 94 -24.93 2.38 1.31
C ARG A 94 -25.89 3.14 0.38
N VAL A 95 -25.88 4.46 0.43
CA VAL A 95 -26.74 5.30 -0.43
C VAL A 95 -26.34 5.18 -1.90
N GLY A 96 -25.03 5.18 -2.20
CA GLY A 96 -24.50 5.00 -3.55
C GLY A 96 -24.81 3.61 -4.14
N ALA A 97 -24.85 2.57 -3.31
CA ALA A 97 -25.27 1.23 -3.74
C ALA A 97 -26.78 1.19 -4.11
N LEU A 98 -27.64 1.89 -3.36
CA LEU A 98 -29.07 2.01 -3.68
C LEU A 98 -29.32 2.78 -4.99
N ASN A 99 -28.48 3.76 -5.28
CA ASN A 99 -28.60 4.60 -6.47
C ASN A 99 -27.76 4.10 -7.66
N ARG A 100 -27.16 2.91 -7.58
CA ARG A 100 -26.36 2.36 -8.68
C ARG A 100 -27.30 1.89 -9.80
N PRO A 101 -27.28 2.51 -11.00
CA PRO A 101 -28.05 1.99 -12.12
C PRO A 101 -27.57 0.57 -12.45
N GLN A 102 -28.51 -0.37 -12.61
CA GLN A 102 -28.16 -1.72 -13.04
C GLN A 102 -27.57 -1.65 -14.45
N ALA A 103 -26.41 -2.27 -14.66
CA ALA A 103 -25.83 -2.38 -15.99
C ALA A 103 -26.80 -3.14 -16.89
N ALA A 104 -27.15 -2.56 -18.04
CA ALA A 104 -28.02 -3.20 -19.02
C ALA A 104 -27.40 -4.52 -19.50
N ALA A 105 -28.24 -5.54 -19.69
CA ALA A 105 -27.81 -6.83 -20.21
C ALA A 105 -27.17 -6.64 -21.60
N PRO A 106 -26.07 -7.36 -21.92
CA PRO A 106 -25.44 -7.27 -23.23
C PRO A 106 -26.41 -7.78 -24.31
N LEU A 107 -26.54 -7.01 -25.39
CA LEU A 107 -27.31 -7.41 -26.57
C LEU A 107 -26.60 -8.60 -27.25
N ALA A 108 -27.38 -9.67 -27.50
CA ALA A 108 -26.95 -10.87 -28.18
C ALA A 108 -26.80 -10.66 -29.69
#